data_AF-A0A1J5Q1R7-F1
#
_entry.id   AF-A0A1J5Q1R7-F1
#
_cell.length_a   1.000
_cell.length_b   1.000
_cell.length_c   1.000
_cell.angle_alpha   90.00
_cell.angle_beta   90.00
_cell.angle_gamma   90.00
#
_symmetry.space_group_name_H-M   'P 1'
#
loop_
_entity.id
_entity.type
_entity.pdbx_description
1 polymer ?
#
loop_
_entity_poly.entity_id
_entity_poly.type
_entity_poly.pdbx_seq_one_letter_code
_entity_poly.pdbx_strand_id
1 'polypeptide(L)' 'MGPEVARIKAKTDLPVIVGFGITTPEAAEKIARVADGCVVGSAIVKLIGEGKPAAEVLSFVKGLAAGAHRA' A
#
# COMPACT_ATOMS: atom_id res chain seq x y z
N MET A 1 -8.44 -11.69 -1.50
CA MET A 1 -8.13 -10.42 -0.81
C MET A 1 -9.38 -9.58 -0.55
N GLY A 2 -10.17 -9.20 -1.57
CA GLY A 2 -11.43 -8.45 -1.35
C GLY A 2 -12.43 -9.09 -0.35
N PRO A 3 -12.73 -10.40 -0.44
CA PRO A 3 -13.70 -11.02 0.47
C PRO A 3 -13.19 -11.10 1.93
N GLU A 4 -11.88 -11.21 2.11
CA GLU A 4 -11.26 -11.36 3.43
C GLU A 4 -11.28 -10.04 4.20
N VAL A 5 -11.03 -8.93 3.49
CA VAL A 5 -11.12 -7.57 4.04
C VAL A 5 -12.56 -7.24 4.41
N ALA A 6 -13.53 -7.54 3.53
CA ALA A 6 -14.95 -7.33 3.80
C ALA A 6 -15.41 -8.08 5.05
N ARG A 7 -14.96 -9.33 5.24
CA ARG A 7 -15.27 -10.14 6.42
C ARG A 7 -14.71 -9.54 7.73
N ILE A 8 -13.54 -8.90 7.68
CA ILE A 8 -12.94 -8.24 8.86
C ILE A 8 -13.67 -6.92 9.15
N LYS A 9 -13.92 -6.10 8.13
CA LYS A 9 -14.66 -4.83 8.25
C LYS A 9 -16.06 -5.04 8.82
N ALA A 10 -16.73 -6.15 8.51
CA ALA A 10 -18.02 -6.48 9.09
C ALA A 10 -17.99 -6.79 10.60
N LYS A 11 -16.81 -6.91 11.21
CA LYS A 11 -16.63 -7.27 12.63
C LYS A 11 -16.00 -6.15 13.47
N THR A 12 -15.71 -4.99 12.89
CA THR A 12 -15.07 -3.89 13.61
C THR A 12 -15.37 -2.56 12.94
N ASP A 13 -15.51 -1.51 13.75
CA ASP A 13 -15.60 -0.13 13.28
C ASP A 13 -14.22 0.53 13.10
N LEU A 14 -13.14 -0.20 13.43
CA LEU A 14 -11.78 0.29 13.24
C LEU A 14 -11.37 0.23 11.77
N PRO A 15 -10.58 1.21 11.28
CA PRO A 15 -10.02 1.17 9.93
C PRO A 15 -9.19 -0.11 9.67
N VAL A 16 -9.44 -0.78 8.56
CA VAL A 16 -8.73 -1.99 8.14
C VAL A 16 -7.75 -1.66 7.02
N ILE A 17 -6.46 -1.84 7.28
CA ILE A 17 -5.38 -1.55 6.33
C ILE A 17 -4.70 -2.84 5.88
N VAL A 18 -4.36 -2.95 4.60
CA VAL A 18 -3.73 -4.17 4.01
C VAL A 18 -2.28 -3.92 3.61
N GLY A 19 -1.37 -4.83 3.99
CA GLY A 19 0.08 -4.60 3.87
C GLY A 19 0.89 -5.60 3.05
N PHE A 20 0.28 -6.40 2.18
CA PHE A 20 0.98 -7.53 1.55
C PHE A 20 1.25 -7.33 0.05
N GLY A 21 2.52 -7.40 -0.36
CA GLY A 21 2.92 -7.52 -1.77
C GLY A 21 2.73 -6.26 -2.62
N ILE A 22 2.64 -5.07 -2.02
CA ILE A 22 2.36 -3.83 -2.75
C ILE A 22 3.67 -3.20 -3.22
N THR A 23 3.88 -3.18 -4.53
CA THR A 23 5.10 -2.67 -5.17
C THR A 23 4.83 -1.68 -6.30
N THR A 24 3.57 -1.46 -6.67
CA THR A 24 3.20 -0.53 -7.75
C THR A 24 2.05 0.41 -7.34
N PRO A 25 1.95 1.59 -7.95
CA PRO A 25 0.82 2.50 -7.72
C PRO A 25 -0.55 1.86 -8.00
N GLU A 26 -0.66 1.02 -9.04
CA GLU A 26 -1.90 0.35 -9.42
C GLU A 26 -2.30 -0.71 -8.40
N ALA A 27 -1.31 -1.40 -7.81
CA ALA A 27 -1.55 -2.32 -6.71
C ALA A 27 -2.05 -1.56 -5.46
N ALA A 28 -1.43 -0.41 -5.14
CA ALA A 28 -1.87 0.44 -4.04
C ALA A 28 -3.31 0.93 -4.23
N GLU A 29 -3.67 1.37 -5.44
CA GLU A 29 -5.03 1.80 -5.79
C GLU A 29 -6.05 0.64 -5.62
N LYS A 30 -5.76 -0.53 -6.18
CA LYS A 30 -6.66 -1.70 -6.07
C LYS A 30 -6.92 -2.10 -4.61
N ILE A 31 -5.90 -2.01 -3.76
CA ILE A 31 -6.02 -2.31 -2.34
C ILE A 31 -6.82 -1.25 -1.60
N ALA A 32 -6.52 0.03 -1.83
CA ALA A 32 -7.25 1.14 -1.21
C ALA A 32 -8.73 1.21 -1.64
N ARG A 33 -9.13 0.57 -2.75
CA ARG A 33 -10.54 0.41 -3.13
C ARG A 33 -11.31 -0.60 -2.27
N VAL A 34 -10.61 -1.56 -1.67
CA VAL A 34 -11.23 -2.65 -0.89
C VAL A 34 -10.97 -2.56 0.61
N ALA A 35 -9.99 -1.77 1.02
CA ALA A 35 -9.55 -1.55 2.39
C ALA A 35 -9.52 -0.04 2.69
N ASP A 36 -9.41 0.35 3.96
CA ASP A 36 -9.32 1.76 4.36
C ASP A 36 -7.92 2.35 4.11
N GLY A 37 -6.99 1.53 3.62
CA GLY A 37 -5.68 1.96 3.16
C GLY A 37 -4.75 0.78 2.87
N CYS A 38 -3.49 1.11 2.58
CA CYS A 38 -2.42 0.14 2.38
C CYS A 38 -1.14 0.45 3.16
N VAL A 39 -0.42 -0.60 3.59
CA VAL A 39 0.93 -0.49 4.16
C VAL A 39 1.97 -0.99 3.16
N VAL A 40 3.01 -0.22 2.93
CA VAL A 40 4.17 -0.63 2.11
C VAL A 40 5.44 -0.47 2.93
N GLY A 41 6.12 -1.59 3.21
CA GLY A 41 7.37 -1.60 3.98
C GLY A 41 8.51 -2.27 3.23
N SER A 42 8.33 -3.55 2.88
CA SER A 42 9.37 -4.38 2.25
C SER A 42 9.92 -3.80 0.95
N ALA A 43 9.06 -3.22 0.10
CA ALA A 43 9.48 -2.59 -1.15
C ALA A 43 10.37 -1.36 -0.90
N ILE A 44 10.05 -0.54 0.10
CA ILE A 44 10.81 0.66 0.45
C ILE A 44 12.16 0.27 1.06
N VAL A 45 12.15 -0.65 2.03
CA VAL A 45 13.37 -1.14 2.68
C VAL A 45 14.30 -1.82 1.67
N LYS A 46 13.74 -2.53 0.68
CA LYS A 46 14.53 -3.13 -0.40
C LYS A 46 15.30 -2.07 -1.20
N LEU A 47 14.64 -0.99 -1.64
CA LEU A 47 15.32 0.08 -2.39
C LEU A 47 16.40 0.77 -1.55
N ILE A 48 16.15 0.97 -0.26
CA ILE A 48 17.15 1.53 0.67
C ILE A 48 18.34 0.57 0.79
N GLY A 49 18.08 -0.74 0.97
CA GLY A 49 19.11 -1.77 1.06
C GLY A 49 19.93 -1.95 -0.22
N GLU A 50 19.34 -1.66 -1.38
CA GLU A 50 20.04 -1.61 -2.68
C GLU A 50 20.89 -0.33 -2.85
N GLY A 51 20.89 0.58 -1.87
CA GLY A 51 21.67 1.82 -1.93
C GLY A 51 21.13 2.84 -2.92
N LYS A 52 19.83 2.77 -3.25
CA LYS A 52 19.19 3.73 -4.16
C LYS A 52 19.25 5.16 -3.59
N PRO A 53 19.42 6.19 -4.44
CA PRO A 53 19.36 7.57 -3.99
C PRO A 53 18.05 7.87 -3.28
N ALA A 54 18.09 8.66 -2.20
CA ALA A 54 16.90 9.03 -1.45
C ALA A 54 15.81 9.65 -2.35
N ALA A 55 16.20 10.41 -3.38
CA ALA A 55 15.28 10.97 -4.36
C ALA A 55 14.49 9.89 -5.14
N GLU A 56 15.13 8.77 -5.48
CA GLU A 56 14.49 7.63 -6.17
C GLU A 56 13.50 6.94 -5.23
N VAL A 57 13.90 6.71 -3.96
CA VAL A 57 13.02 6.12 -2.93
C VAL A 57 11.81 7.01 -2.68
N LEU A 58 12.00 8.33 -2.56
CA LEU A 58 10.93 9.29 -2.35
C LEU A 58 9.99 9.36 -3.55
N SER A 59 10.52 9.29 -4.79
CA SER A 59 9.72 9.22 -6.00
C SER A 59 8.84 7.96 -6.02
N PHE A 60 9.41 6.82 -5.63
CA PHE A 60 8.68 5.56 -5.50
C PHE A 60 7.55 5.66 -4.45
N VAL A 61 7.83 6.17 -3.25
CA VAL A 61 6.84 6.39 -2.20
C VAL A 61 5.72 7.32 -2.67
N LYS A 62 6.07 8.41 -3.37
CA LYS A 62 5.09 9.34 -3.94
C LYS A 62 4.17 8.64 -4.95
N GLY A 63 4.70 7.75 -5.79
CA GLY A 63 3.92 6.96 -6.73
C GLY A 63 2.91 6.06 -6.03
N LEU A 64 3.34 5.35 -4.99
CA LEU A 64 2.47 4.48 -4.18
C LEU A 64 1.35 5.28 -3.49
N ALA A 65 1.69 6.42 -2.88
CA ALA A 65 0.73 7.30 -2.23
C ALA A 65 -0.29 7.87 -3.22
N ALA A 66 0.17 8.29 -4.41
CA ALA A 66 -0.73 8.76 -5.47
C ALA A 66 -1.68 7.64 -5.94
N GLY A 67 -1.22 6.39 -6.00
CA GLY A 67 -2.07 5.22 -6.27
C GLY A 67 -3.17 5.05 -5.23
N ALA A 68 -2.80 5.02 -3.95
CA ALA A 68 -3.74 4.88 -2.84
C ALA A 68 -4.79 6.01 -2.80
N HIS A 69 -4.40 7.26 -3.08
CA HIS A 69 -5.31 8.41 -3.04
C HIS A 69 -6.27 8.51 -4.24
N ARG A 70 -6.10 7.72 -5.31
CA ARG A 70 -7.03 7.65 -6.45
C ARG A 70 -8.19 6.66 -6.25
N ALA A 71 -8.12 5.88 -5.18
CA ALA A 71 -9.07 4.81 -4.89
C ALA A 71 -10.46 5.34 -4.51
#